data_AF-A0A818MT48-F1
#
_entry.id   AF-A0A818MT48-F1
#
_cell.length_a   1.000
_cell.length_b   1.000
_cell.length_c   1.000
_cell.angle_alpha   90.00
_cell.angle_beta   90.00
_cell.angle_gamma   90.00
#
_symmetry.space_group_name_H-M   'P 1'
#
loop_
_entity.id
_entity.type
_entity.pdbx_description
1 polymer ?
#
loop_
_entity_poly.entity_id
_entity_poly.type
_entity_poly.pdbx_seq_one_letter_code
_entity_poly.pdbx_strand_id
1 'polypeptide(L)'
;MNIHSSVTDTNGITHQWVFDFELIFFDQEKFLWIEDLMYNWWWLSIPYALLYIIAIFIGQTWMRKRDEKFELRKLLIIWNTILTIFSFWGACRCVPELIYTLNNYGFLYSVCDPSYKKGITGLWAWLFMASKVPETLDTLFIVLRRQPLIFLHWYHHATVLVYCFY
;
A
#
# COMPACT_ATOMS: atom_id res chain seq x y z
N MET A 1 20.12 12.64 1.44
CA MET A 1 18.70 12.80 1.77
C MET A 1 18.53 14.25 2.18
N ASN A 2 18.26 15.11 1.20
CA ASN A 2 17.98 16.51 1.44
C ASN A 2 16.50 16.63 1.86
N ILE A 3 16.24 17.63 2.70
CA ILE A 3 14.90 17.95 3.17
C ILE A 3 14.63 19.39 2.75
N HIS A 4 13.59 19.58 1.95
CA HIS A 4 13.15 20.89 1.50
C HIS A 4 12.27 21.52 2.58
N SER A 5 12.55 22.78 2.92
CA SER A 5 11.90 23.51 4.01
C SER A 5 10.40 23.79 3.75
N SER A 6 10.05 24.08 2.50
CA SER A 6 8.67 24.28 2.07
C SER A 6 8.52 23.99 0.58
N VAL A 7 7.54 23.16 0.23
CA VAL A 7 7.15 22.93 -1.17
C VAL A 7 5.64 23.09 -1.26
N THR A 8 5.20 23.90 -2.23
CA THR A 8 3.77 24.10 -2.50
C THR A 8 3.36 23.15 -3.61
N ASP A 9 2.34 22.35 -3.37
CA ASP A 9 1.74 21.48 -4.39
C ASP A 9 1.03 22.31 -5.47
N THR A 10 0.80 21.68 -6.60
CA THR A 10 -0.06 22.10 -7.70
C THR A 10 -1.46 22.57 -7.24
N ASN A 11 -1.95 22.07 -6.10
CA ASN A 11 -3.21 22.48 -5.48
C ASN A 11 -3.09 23.72 -4.56
N GLY A 12 -1.90 24.34 -4.47
CA GLY A 12 -1.64 25.53 -3.64
C GLY A 12 -1.36 25.23 -2.17
N ILE A 13 -1.21 23.96 -1.79
CA ILE A 13 -1.01 23.54 -0.39
C ILE A 13 0.48 23.48 -0.09
N THR A 14 0.92 24.23 0.92
CA THR A 14 2.31 24.26 1.34
C THR A 14 2.59 23.15 2.34
N HIS A 15 3.42 22.19 1.93
CA HIS A 15 3.93 21.15 2.81
C HIS A 15 5.26 21.58 3.41
N GLN A 16 5.37 21.44 4.73
CA GLN A 16 6.63 21.62 5.44
C GLN A 16 7.37 20.28 5.54
N TRP A 17 8.70 20.32 5.42
CA TRP A 17 9.59 19.15 5.52
C TRP A 17 9.30 18.08 4.46
N VAL A 18 9.69 18.36 3.22
CA VAL A 18 9.48 17.45 2.07
C VAL A 18 10.79 16.74 1.74
N PHE A 19 10.73 15.41 1.60
CA PHE A 19 11.89 14.60 1.23
C PHE A 19 12.10 14.57 -0.28
N ASP A 20 13.35 14.40 -0.72
CA ASP A 20 13.71 14.32 -2.15
C ASP A 20 12.89 13.29 -2.94
N PHE A 21 12.56 12.15 -2.33
CA PHE A 21 11.76 11.11 -3.00
C PHE A 21 10.29 11.50 -3.15
N GLU A 22 9.75 12.33 -2.25
CA GLU A 22 8.38 12.83 -2.31
C GLU A 22 8.20 13.80 -3.48
N LEU A 23 9.29 14.41 -3.97
CA LEU A 23 9.29 15.31 -5.13
C LEU A 23 9.04 14.60 -6.46
N ILE A 24 9.13 13.26 -6.51
CA ILE A 24 8.95 12.49 -7.75
C ILE A 24 7.55 12.70 -8.34
N PHE A 25 6.52 12.85 -7.50
CA PHE A 25 5.13 13.07 -7.94
C PHE A 25 4.78 14.55 -8.18
N PHE A 26 5.70 15.49 -7.94
CA PHE A 26 5.53 16.88 -8.37
C PHE A 26 5.89 17.07 -9.84
N ASP A 27 6.70 16.17 -10.39
CA ASP A 27 7.04 16.13 -11.81
C ASP A 27 5.89 15.48 -12.59
N GLN A 28 5.20 16.28 -13.41
CA GLN A 28 4.05 15.82 -14.20
C GLN A 28 4.42 14.67 -15.15
N GLU A 29 5.62 14.67 -15.73
CA GLU A 29 6.03 13.58 -16.64
C GLU A 29 6.16 12.26 -15.88
N LYS A 30 6.75 12.29 -14.67
CA LYS A 30 6.90 11.08 -13.85
C LYS A 30 5.57 10.60 -13.30
N PHE A 31 4.71 11.51 -12.86
CA PHE A 31 3.35 11.16 -12.42
C PHE A 31 2.59 10.44 -13.53
N LEU A 32 2.55 11.02 -14.74
CA LEU A 32 1.88 10.43 -15.89
C LEU A 32 2.52 9.10 -16.29
N TRP A 33 3.85 8.97 -16.20
CA TRP A 33 4.54 7.71 -16.47
C TRP A 33 4.16 6.61 -15.46
N ILE A 34 4.05 6.94 -14.17
CA ILE A 34 3.62 5.99 -13.14
C ILE A 34 2.15 5.61 -13.32
N GLU A 35 1.29 6.58 -13.64
CA GLU A 35 -0.13 6.34 -13.91
C GLU A 35 -0.32 5.44 -15.15
N ASP A 36 0.41 5.72 -16.23
CA ASP A 36 0.41 4.88 -17.44
C ASP A 36 0.97 3.48 -17.18
N LEU A 37 2.04 3.37 -16.38
CA LEU A 37 2.58 2.09 -15.96
C LEU A 37 1.52 1.27 -15.21
N MET A 38 0.83 1.87 -14.24
CA MET A 38 -0.24 1.19 -13.50
C MET A 38 -1.38 0.79 -14.44
N TYR A 39 -1.83 1.70 -15.30
CA TYR A 39 -2.91 1.45 -16.25
C TYR A 39 -2.56 0.39 -17.30
N ASN A 40 -1.30 0.23 -17.67
CA ASN A 40 -0.88 -0.80 -18.62
C ASN A 40 -0.58 -2.15 -17.94
N TRP A 41 -0.21 -2.14 -16.66
CA TRP A 41 0.26 -3.32 -15.92
C TRP A 41 -0.77 -3.84 -14.90
N TRP A 42 -1.97 -3.26 -14.82
CA TRP A 42 -3.05 -3.70 -13.92
C TRP A 42 -3.34 -5.21 -14.00
N TRP A 43 -3.27 -5.77 -15.21
CA TRP A 43 -3.58 -7.18 -15.48
C TRP A 43 -2.60 -8.13 -14.79
N LEU A 44 -1.41 -7.67 -14.35
CA LEU A 44 -0.45 -8.47 -13.58
C LEU A 44 -0.93 -8.76 -12.14
N SER A 45 -1.89 -7.99 -11.62
CA SER A 45 -2.49 -8.27 -10.32
C SER A 45 -3.23 -9.61 -10.29
N ILE A 46 -3.83 -10.03 -11.42
CA ILE A 46 -4.56 -11.29 -11.56
C ILE A 46 -3.64 -12.52 -11.44
N PRO A 47 -2.58 -12.69 -12.25
CA PRO A 47 -1.66 -13.80 -12.09
C PRO A 47 -0.94 -13.76 -10.73
N TYR A 48 -0.69 -12.59 -10.16
CA TYR A 48 -0.14 -12.48 -8.81
C TYR A 48 -1.10 -13.02 -7.74
N ALA A 49 -2.39 -12.66 -7.80
CA ALA A 49 -3.41 -13.18 -6.91
C ALA A 49 -3.62 -14.70 -7.06
N LEU A 50 -3.58 -15.22 -8.29
CA LEU A 50 -3.64 -16.66 -8.55
C LEU A 50 -2.41 -17.40 -7.97
N LEU A 51 -1.21 -16.86 -8.20
CA LEU A 51 0.04 -17.41 -7.65
C LEU A 51 -0.01 -17.43 -6.11
N TYR A 52 -0.50 -16.35 -5.51
CA TYR A 52 -0.72 -16.23 -4.07
C TYR A 52 -1.64 -17.33 -3.53
N ILE A 53 -2.81 -17.54 -4.15
CA ILE A 53 -3.76 -18.60 -3.74
C ILE A 53 -3.13 -19.99 -3.87
N ILE A 54 -2.44 -20.26 -5.00
CA ILE A 54 -1.73 -21.52 -5.22
C ILE A 54 -0.66 -21.73 -4.14
N ALA A 55 0.11 -20.69 -3.82
CA ALA A 55 1.14 -20.74 -2.78
C ALA A 55 0.56 -21.08 -1.40
N ILE A 56 -0.64 -20.58 -1.05
CA ILE A 56 -1.34 -20.96 0.19
C ILE A 56 -1.66 -22.45 0.19
N PHE A 57 -2.28 -22.98 -0.86
CA PHE A 57 -2.67 -24.40 -0.91
C PHE A 57 -1.46 -25.34 -0.88
N ILE A 58 -0.39 -24.97 -1.60
CA ILE A 58 0.90 -25.69 -1.56
C ILE A 58 1.49 -25.62 -0.14
N GLY A 59 1.54 -24.43 0.45
CA GLY A 59 2.06 -24.21 1.80
C GLY A 59 1.29 -25.01 2.85
N GLN A 60 -0.04 -25.05 2.78
CA GLN A 60 -0.88 -25.84 3.69
C GLN A 60 -0.63 -27.35 3.52
N THR A 61 -0.51 -27.83 2.29
CA THR A 61 -0.24 -29.25 2.00
C THR A 61 1.16 -29.66 2.46
N TRP A 62 2.15 -28.80 2.23
CA TRP A 62 3.52 -29.01 2.67
C TRP A 62 3.64 -29.02 4.19
N MET A 63 3.02 -28.05 4.87
CA MET A 63 2.99 -28.00 6.32
C MET A 63 2.18 -29.15 6.92
N ARG A 64 1.21 -29.75 6.23
CA ARG A 64 0.52 -30.97 6.71
C ARG A 64 1.45 -32.17 6.80
N LYS A 65 2.41 -32.30 5.87
CA LYS A 65 3.39 -33.40 5.83
C LYS A 65 4.51 -33.27 6.87
N ARG A 66 4.66 -32.11 7.52
CA ARG A 66 5.78 -31.79 8.39
C ARG A 66 5.32 -31.53 9.82
N ASP A 67 5.82 -32.25 10.82
CA ASP A 67 5.31 -32.11 12.20
C ASP A 67 5.80 -30.85 12.93
N GLU A 68 6.97 -30.32 12.56
CA GLU A 68 7.56 -29.16 13.21
C GLU A 68 6.94 -27.83 12.75
N LYS A 69 6.66 -26.96 13.72
CA LYS A 69 6.20 -25.59 13.48
C LYS A 69 7.41 -24.65 13.41
N PHE A 70 7.39 -23.71 12.48
CA PHE A 70 8.40 -22.66 12.46
C PHE A 70 8.10 -21.59 13.52
N GLU A 71 9.08 -21.28 14.35
CA GLU A 71 9.04 -20.18 15.33
C GLU A 71 9.30 -18.82 14.64
N LEU A 72 8.38 -18.40 13.77
CA LEU A 72 8.46 -17.13 13.02
C LEU A 72 7.83 -15.95 13.77
N ARG A 73 7.51 -16.11 15.06
CA ARG A 73 6.79 -15.09 15.84
C ARG A 73 7.56 -13.78 15.93
N LYS A 74 8.88 -13.82 16.15
CA LYS A 74 9.72 -12.61 16.20
C LYS A 74 9.73 -11.87 14.86
N LEU A 75 9.89 -12.61 13.76
CA LEU A 75 9.89 -12.05 12.43
C LEU A 75 8.54 -11.40 12.09
N LEU A 76 7.44 -12.06 12.44
CA LEU A 76 6.08 -11.53 12.26
C LEU A 76 5.86 -10.23 13.07
N ILE A 77 6.36 -10.16 14.30
CA ILE A 77 6.27 -8.93 15.11
C ILE A 77 7.04 -7.79 14.44
N ILE A 78 8.27 -8.05 13.99
CA ILE A 78 9.10 -7.04 13.29
C ILE A 78 8.39 -6.58 12.01
N TRP A 79 7.88 -7.53 11.23
CA TRP A 79 7.16 -7.27 9.99
C TRP A 79 5.92 -6.40 10.21
N ASN A 80 5.06 -6.76 11.15
CA ASN A 80 3.86 -5.99 11.49
C ASN A 80 4.23 -4.60 12.04
N THR A 81 5.35 -4.47 12.75
CA THR A 81 5.84 -3.17 13.23
C THR A 81 6.27 -2.27 12.07
N ILE A 82 6.97 -2.83 11.07
CA ILE A 82 7.35 -2.10 9.86
C ILE A 82 6.10 -1.61 9.11
N LEU A 83 5.12 -2.48 8.90
CA LEU A 83 3.86 -2.11 8.24
C LEU A 83 3.08 -1.04 9.02
N THR A 84 3.12 -1.10 10.36
CA THR A 84 2.48 -0.10 11.22
C THR A 84 3.15 1.26 11.10
N ILE A 85 4.48 1.32 11.15
CA ILE A 85 5.24 2.56 10.99
C ILE A 85 5.00 3.16 9.60
N PHE A 86 5.02 2.32 8.56
CA PHE A 86 4.74 2.72 7.19
C PHE A 86 3.33 3.33 7.06
N SER A 87 2.31 2.66 7.60
CA SER A 87 0.91 3.12 7.55
C SER A 87 0.71 4.40 8.35
N PHE A 88 1.36 4.53 9.51
CA PHE A 88 1.32 5.75 10.32
C PHE A 88 1.94 6.94 9.58
N TRP A 89 3.08 6.73 8.91
CA TRP A 89 3.73 7.78 8.15
C TRP A 89 2.89 8.24 6.96
N GLY A 90 2.30 7.30 6.21
CA GLY A 90 1.36 7.62 5.14
C GLY A 90 0.14 8.40 5.64
N ALA A 91 -0.42 8.01 6.78
CA ALA A 91 -1.52 8.75 7.41
C ALA A 91 -1.12 10.18 7.80
N CYS A 92 0.06 10.38 8.40
CA CYS A 92 0.56 11.71 8.74
C CYS A 92 0.71 12.64 7.52
N ARG A 93 0.92 12.08 6.32
CA ARG A 93 1.02 12.84 5.07
C ARG A 93 -0.33 13.08 4.40
N CYS A 94 -1.24 12.10 4.42
CA CYS A 94 -2.55 12.22 3.77
C CYS A 94 -3.63 12.92 4.61
N VAL A 95 -3.60 12.80 5.95
CA VAL A 95 -4.64 13.35 6.83
C VAL A 95 -4.68 14.89 6.82
N PRO A 96 -3.55 15.63 6.88
CA PRO A 96 -3.60 17.09 6.82
C PRO A 96 -4.20 17.62 5.52
N GLU A 97 -3.87 16.98 4.39
CA GLU A 97 -4.43 17.29 3.07
C GLU A 97 -5.95 17.08 3.05
N LEU A 98 -6.40 15.96 3.61
CA LEU A 98 -7.83 15.63 3.70
C LEU A 98 -8.58 16.67 4.55
N ILE A 99 -8.04 17.03 5.71
CA ILE A 99 -8.63 18.05 6.60
C ILE A 99 -8.68 19.41 5.89
N TYR A 100 -7.61 19.80 5.20
CA TYR A 100 -7.57 21.04 4.42
C TYR A 100 -8.63 21.04 3.32
N THR A 101 -8.74 19.95 2.56
CA THR A 101 -9.70 19.84 1.47
C THR A 101 -11.14 19.89 1.97
N LEU A 102 -11.43 19.17 3.07
CA LEU A 102 -12.75 19.15 3.70
C LEU A 102 -13.17 20.53 4.21
N ASN A 103 -12.25 21.28 4.83
CA ASN A 103 -12.54 22.59 5.40
C ASN A 103 -12.71 23.68 4.34
N ASN A 104 -11.96 23.64 3.23
CA ASN A 104 -11.97 24.70 2.23
C ASN A 104 -12.96 24.45 1.08
N TYR A 105 -13.11 23.20 0.64
CA TYR A 105 -13.92 22.85 -0.54
C TYR A 105 -15.16 22.00 -0.20
N GLY A 106 -15.27 21.53 1.05
CA GLY A 106 -16.40 20.73 1.52
C GLY A 106 -16.29 19.25 1.14
N PHE A 107 -17.21 18.45 1.71
CA PHE A 107 -17.22 16.99 1.57
C PHE A 107 -17.38 16.51 0.12
N LEU A 108 -18.27 17.16 -0.64
CA LEU A 108 -18.56 16.74 -2.01
C LEU A 108 -17.33 16.89 -2.92
N TYR A 109 -16.55 17.95 -2.74
CA TYR A 109 -15.29 18.13 -3.45
C TYR A 109 -14.26 17.08 -3.03
N SER A 110 -14.09 16.81 -1.73
CA SER A 110 -13.11 15.83 -1.25
C SER A 110 -13.33 14.40 -1.76
N VAL A 111 -14.57 14.04 -2.11
CA VAL A 111 -14.92 12.69 -2.60
C VAL A 111 -14.96 12.63 -4.12
N CYS A 112 -15.47 13.68 -4.79
CA CYS A 112 -15.66 13.68 -6.23
C CYS A 112 -14.43 14.15 -7.02
N ASP A 113 -13.52 14.90 -6.39
CA ASP A 113 -12.38 15.47 -7.08
C ASP A 113 -11.09 14.64 -6.87
N PRO A 114 -10.42 14.18 -7.95
CA PRO A 114 -9.22 13.36 -7.86
C PRO A 114 -7.94 14.17 -7.59
N SER A 115 -8.02 15.43 -7.14
CA SER A 115 -6.86 16.28 -6.83
C SER A 115 -5.87 15.66 -5.84
N TYR A 116 -6.33 14.74 -4.97
CA TYR A 116 -5.47 14.01 -4.02
C TYR A 116 -4.47 13.07 -4.69
N LYS A 117 -4.61 12.79 -6.00
CA LYS A 117 -3.69 11.92 -6.75
C LYS A 117 -2.37 12.62 -7.09
N LYS A 118 -2.28 13.94 -6.96
CA LYS A 118 -1.10 14.74 -7.30
C LYS A 118 -0.25 15.06 -6.06
N GLY A 119 1.02 15.39 -6.29
CA GLY A 119 1.92 15.83 -5.23
C GLY A 119 2.26 14.74 -4.20
N ILE A 120 2.42 15.15 -2.93
CA ILE A 120 2.89 14.27 -1.86
C ILE A 120 1.87 13.17 -1.57
N THR A 121 0.59 13.53 -1.49
CA THR A 121 -0.49 12.58 -1.19
C THR A 121 -0.66 11.54 -2.29
N GLY A 122 -0.44 11.91 -3.55
CA GLY A 122 -0.37 10.98 -4.68
C GLY A 122 0.70 9.91 -4.51
N LEU A 123 1.92 10.30 -4.14
CA LEU A 123 3.01 9.35 -3.91
C LEU A 123 2.71 8.40 -2.75
N TRP A 124 2.19 8.92 -1.63
CA TRP A 124 1.85 8.09 -0.48
C TRP A 124 0.65 7.17 -0.76
N ALA A 125 -0.31 7.60 -1.57
CA ALA A 125 -1.39 6.75 -2.06
C ALA A 125 -0.84 5.64 -2.96
N TRP A 126 0.11 5.95 -3.85
CA TRP A 126 0.79 4.95 -4.68
C TRP A 126 1.55 3.93 -3.84
N LEU A 127 2.35 4.38 -2.87
CA LEU A 127 3.07 3.50 -1.95
C LEU A 127 2.11 2.61 -1.14
N PHE A 128 0.96 3.13 -0.72
CA PHE A 128 -0.08 2.36 -0.04
C PHE A 128 -0.69 1.28 -0.95
N MET A 129 -0.90 1.56 -2.23
CA MET A 129 -1.33 0.52 -3.19
C MET A 129 -0.24 -0.54 -3.36
N ALA A 130 1.02 -0.12 -3.48
CA ALA A 130 2.16 -1.02 -3.58
C ALA A 130 2.33 -1.89 -2.31
N SER A 131 1.91 -1.44 -1.12
CA SER A 131 2.01 -2.21 0.13
C SER A 131 1.07 -3.43 0.18
N LYS A 132 0.06 -3.52 -0.69
CA LYS A 132 -0.82 -4.71 -0.75
C LYS A 132 -0.10 -5.97 -1.17
N VAL A 133 0.96 -5.83 -1.96
CA VAL A 133 1.84 -6.93 -2.36
C VAL A 133 2.57 -7.53 -1.15
N PRO A 134 3.35 -6.77 -0.35
CA PRO A 134 4.01 -7.29 0.84
C PRO A 134 3.02 -7.71 1.94
N GLU A 135 1.85 -7.09 2.08
CA GLU A 135 0.82 -7.52 3.05
C GLU A 135 0.39 -9.00 2.86
N THR A 136 0.52 -9.56 1.64
CA THR A 136 0.25 -11.00 1.41
C THR A 136 1.18 -11.94 2.18
N LEU A 137 2.37 -11.47 2.59
CA LEU A 137 3.34 -12.23 3.38
C LEU A 137 2.81 -12.59 4.78
N ASP A 138 1.88 -11.81 5.33
CA ASP A 138 1.24 -12.11 6.63
C ASP A 138 0.57 -13.49 6.59
N THR A 139 -0.14 -13.76 5.50
CA THR A 139 -0.85 -15.02 5.31
C THR A 139 0.13 -16.18 5.09
N LEU A 140 1.28 -15.93 4.45
CA LEU A 140 2.34 -16.90 4.29
C LEU A 140 2.95 -17.27 5.65
N PHE A 141 3.21 -16.28 6.52
CA PHE A 141 3.69 -16.53 7.88
C PHE A 141 2.68 -17.33 8.72
N ILE A 142 1.36 -17.10 8.55
CA ILE A 142 0.30 -17.88 9.23
C ILE A 142 0.34 -19.35 8.78
N VAL A 143 0.45 -19.59 7.47
CA VAL A 143 0.54 -20.95 6.91
C VAL A 143 1.79 -21.68 7.44
N LEU A 144 2.95 -21.02 7.42
CA LEU A 144 4.21 -21.58 7.93
C LEU A 144 4.19 -21.86 9.44
N ARG A 145 3.33 -21.19 10.20
CA ARG A 145 3.15 -21.43 11.65
C ARG A 145 2.08 -22.47 11.99
N ARG A 146 1.46 -23.11 10.99
CA ARG A 146 0.30 -24.02 11.16
C ARG A 146 -0.85 -23.37 11.94
N GLN A 147 -1.09 -22.08 11.73
CA GLN A 147 -2.24 -21.40 12.32
C GLN A 147 -3.47 -21.58 11.43
N PRO A 148 -4.70 -21.64 11.99
CA PRO A 148 -5.90 -21.78 11.19
C PRO A 148 -6.10 -20.53 10.33
N LEU A 149 -6.01 -20.70 9.01
CA LEU A 149 -6.25 -19.63 8.05
C LEU A 149 -7.75 -19.53 7.76
N ILE A 150 -8.37 -18.44 8.22
CA ILE A 150 -9.80 -18.18 8.01
C ILE A 150 -10.03 -17.76 6.55
N PHE A 151 -11.14 -18.21 5.95
CA PHE A 151 -11.51 -17.87 4.56
C PHE A 151 -11.45 -16.37 4.28
N LEU A 152 -12.05 -15.57 5.16
CA LEU A 152 -12.13 -14.12 5.03
C LEU A 152 -10.75 -13.47 4.88
N HIS A 153 -9.72 -13.99 5.56
CA HIS A 153 -8.41 -13.36 5.59
C HIS A 153 -7.71 -13.42 4.22
N TRP A 154 -7.52 -14.63 3.67
CA TRP A 154 -6.86 -14.76 2.37
C TRP A 154 -7.72 -14.27 1.21
N TYR A 155 -9.05 -14.38 1.31
CA TYR A 155 -9.97 -13.82 0.32
C TYR A 155 -9.88 -12.28 0.30
N HIS A 156 -9.87 -11.64 1.46
CA HIS A 156 -9.66 -10.20 1.57
C HIS A 156 -8.32 -9.78 0.95
N HIS A 157 -7.20 -10.43 1.31
CA HIS A 157 -5.89 -10.09 0.75
C HIS A 157 -5.81 -10.27 -0.77
N ALA A 158 -6.43 -11.31 -1.32
CA ALA A 158 -6.48 -11.51 -2.77
C ALA A 158 -7.33 -10.43 -3.48
N THR A 159 -8.50 -10.10 -2.93
CA THR A 159 -9.42 -9.14 -3.56
C THR A 159 -8.92 -7.71 -3.48
N VAL A 160 -8.40 -7.25 -2.34
CA VAL A 160 -7.84 -5.90 -2.23
C VAL A 160 -6.60 -5.71 -3.10
N LEU A 161 -5.82 -6.77 -3.34
CA LEU A 161 -4.68 -6.72 -4.25
C LEU A 161 -5.14 -6.50 -5.70
N VAL A 162 -6.17 -7.20 -6.16
CA VAL A 162 -6.71 -6.99 -7.51
C VAL A 162 -7.38 -5.61 -7.61
N TYR A 163 -8.15 -5.22 -6.60
CA TYR A 163 -8.88 -3.96 -6.58
C TYR A 163 -7.97 -2.73 -6.59
N CYS A 164 -6.88 -2.73 -5.81
CA CYS A 164 -5.98 -1.57 -5.75
C CYS A 164 -5.14 -1.37 -7.03
N PHE A 165 -5.01 -2.40 -7.86
CA PHE A 165 -4.22 -2.34 -9.10
C PHE A 165 -5.09 -2.19 -10.36
N TYR A 166 -6.42 -2.24 -10.24
CA TYR A 166 -7.39 -1.99 -11.31
C TYR A 166 -7.83 -0.53 -11.30
#